data_AF-A0A932XFF3-F1
#
_entry.id   AF-A0A932XFF3-F1
#
_cell.length_a   1.000
_cell.length_b   1.000
_cell.length_c   1.000
_cell.angle_alpha   90.00
_cell.angle_beta   90.00
_cell.angle_gamma   90.00
#
_symmetry.space_group_name_H-M   'P 1'
#
loop_
_entity.id
_entity.type
_entity.pdbx_description
1 polymer ?
#
loop_
_entity_poly.entity_id
_entity_poly.type
_entity_poly.pdbx_seq_one_letter_code
_entity_poly.pdbx_strand_id
1 'polypeptide(L)'
;MQTDPTERDLIGYGGSPPEVRWPGGARIAISLVVNYEEGSENLLQDGIGRRETLADALSPIPTDRRDLANESMYEYGSRAGVWRFFRIFAKYQ
;
A
#
# COMPACT_ATOMS: atom_id res chain seq x y z
N MET A 1 19.49 -6.85 25.83
CA MET A 1 20.31 -6.45 24.68
C MET A 1 19.59 -5.31 24.00
N GLN A 2 20.16 -4.11 24.05
CA GLN A 2 19.63 -2.90 23.45
C GLN A 2 20.24 -2.83 22.04
N THR A 3 19.41 -2.97 21.00
CA THR A 3 19.84 -2.93 19.60
C THR A 3 20.14 -1.48 19.21
N ASP A 4 21.34 -1.25 18.67
CA ASP A 4 21.79 0.05 18.18
C ASP A 4 20.90 0.48 16.98
N PRO A 5 20.29 1.68 16.97
CA PRO A 5 19.37 2.13 15.90
C PRO A 5 19.98 2.22 14.48
N THR A 6 21.24 1.83 14.30
CA THR A 6 21.95 1.80 13.01
C THR A 6 22.17 0.40 12.44
N GLU A 7 21.57 -0.67 12.99
CA GLU A 7 21.70 -2.04 12.46
C GLU A 7 20.97 -2.23 11.11
N ARG A 8 21.48 -1.60 10.05
CA ARG A 8 21.09 -1.87 8.68
C ARG A 8 21.97 -2.97 8.12
N ASP A 9 21.36 -4.07 7.68
CA ASP A 9 22.03 -5.02 6.81
C ASP A 9 22.06 -4.45 5.38
N LEU A 10 23.23 -3.98 4.96
CA LEU A 10 23.48 -3.49 3.60
C LEU A 10 24.09 -4.56 2.69
N ILE A 11 24.41 -5.73 3.23
CA ILE A 11 25.07 -6.82 2.51
C ILE A 11 24.02 -7.79 1.97
N GLY A 12 23.05 -8.19 2.80
CA GLY A 12 22.07 -9.21 2.46
C GLY A 12 22.74 -10.50 1.99
N TYR A 13 22.27 -11.06 0.88
CA TYR A 13 22.84 -12.29 0.32
C TYR A 13 24.12 -12.11 -0.51
N GLY A 14 24.55 -10.86 -0.77
CA GLY A 14 25.73 -10.58 -1.59
C GLY A 14 25.71 -11.29 -2.95
N GLY A 15 26.86 -11.78 -3.41
CA GLY A 15 27.00 -12.54 -4.67
C GLY A 15 26.51 -14.00 -4.62
N SER A 16 25.95 -14.43 -3.49
CA SER A 16 25.55 -15.83 -3.24
C SER A 16 24.11 -15.92 -2.74
N PRO A 17 23.11 -15.53 -3.56
CA PRO A 17 21.70 -15.75 -3.22
C PRO A 17 21.40 -17.25 -3.07
N PRO A 18 20.47 -17.63 -2.18
CA PRO A 18 20.10 -19.02 -2.01
C PRO A 18 19.45 -19.58 -3.29
N GLU A 19 19.70 -20.86 -3.57
CA GLU A 19 18.93 -21.57 -4.59
C GLU A 19 17.50 -21.81 -4.08
N VAL A 20 16.52 -21.21 -4.75
CA VAL A 20 15.11 -21.35 -4.36
C VAL A 20 14.41 -22.36 -5.27
N ARG A 21 13.76 -23.36 -4.65
CA ARG A 21 12.98 -24.39 -5.35
C ARG A 21 11.50 -24.19 -5.05
N TRP A 22 10.79 -23.59 -5.99
CA TRP A 22 9.36 -23.39 -5.85
C TRP A 22 8.58 -24.69 -6.12
N PRO A 23 7.38 -24.85 -5.51
CA PRO A 23 6.50 -25.98 -5.78
C PRO A 23 6.29 -26.20 -7.28
N GLY A 24 6.26 -27.47 -7.71
CA GLY A 24 6.07 -27.84 -9.12
C GLY A 24 7.22 -27.45 -10.05
N GLY A 25 8.40 -27.06 -9.53
CA GLY A 25 9.52 -26.62 -10.36
C GLY A 25 9.29 -25.25 -11.00
N ALA A 26 8.39 -24.44 -10.43
CA ALA A 26 8.11 -23.11 -10.94
C ALA A 26 9.37 -22.23 -10.91
N ARG A 27 9.54 -21.40 -11.95
CA ARG A 27 10.69 -20.50 -12.09
C ARG A 27 10.50 -19.15 -11.40
N ILE A 28 9.26 -18.85 -11.00
CA ILE A 28 8.87 -17.60 -10.34
C ILE A 28 7.73 -17.88 -9.36
N ALA A 29 7.74 -17.19 -8.22
CA ALA A 29 6.60 -17.06 -7.33
C ALA A 29 6.02 -15.65 -7.50
N ILE A 30 4.70 -15.56 -7.70
CA ILE A 30 3.99 -14.28 -7.81
C ILE A 30 3.21 -14.07 -6.51
N SER A 31 3.46 -12.95 -5.84
CA SER A 31 2.69 -12.51 -4.67
C SER A 31 1.86 -11.29 -5.06
N LEU A 32 0.55 -11.49 -5.19
CA LEU A 32 -0.41 -10.41 -5.40
C LEU A 32 -0.86 -9.90 -4.03
N VAL A 33 -0.63 -8.61 -3.77
CA VAL A 33 -1.00 -7.95 -2.52
C VAL A 33 -2.06 -6.91 -2.81
N VAL A 34 -3.12 -6.89 -1.99
CA VAL A 34 -4.15 -5.86 -2.02
C VAL A 34 -4.13 -5.14 -0.69
N ASN A 35 -3.79 -3.87 -0.72
CA ASN A 35 -3.91 -2.97 0.42
C ASN A 35 -5.37 -2.52 0.54
N TYR A 36 -5.82 -2.36 1.78
CA TYR A 36 -7.10 -1.74 2.10
C TYR A 36 -6.81 -0.69 3.17
N GLU A 37 -6.67 0.55 2.72
CA GLU A 37 -6.25 1.70 3.53
C GLU A 37 -7.33 2.78 3.53
N GLU A 38 -8.32 2.64 2.67
CA GLU A 38 -9.39 3.61 2.48
C GLU A 38 -10.28 3.72 3.73
N GLY A 39 -10.35 4.93 4.28
CA GLY A 39 -10.94 5.26 5.58
C GLY A 39 -9.92 5.36 6.72
N SER A 40 -8.62 5.18 6.45
CA SER A 40 -7.53 5.37 7.43
C SER A 40 -6.52 6.44 7.02
N GLU A 41 -6.75 7.09 5.88
CA GLU A 41 -5.96 8.23 5.43
C GLU A 41 -6.08 9.42 6.39
N ASN A 42 -5.13 10.35 6.31
CA ASN A 42 -5.15 11.51 7.19
C ASN A 42 -6.38 12.39 6.88
N LEU A 43 -7.30 12.52 7.84
CA LEU A 43 -8.43 13.44 7.76
C LEU A 43 -8.28 14.53 8.82
N LEU A 44 -8.60 15.78 8.45
CA LEU A 44 -8.63 16.90 9.40
C LEU A 44 -9.66 16.66 10.51
N GLN A 45 -10.76 16.00 10.16
CA GLN A 45 -11.89 15.67 11.01
C GLN A 45 -11.49 14.72 12.15
N ASP A 46 -10.42 13.94 11.95
CA ASP A 46 -9.89 13.00 12.95
C ASP A 46 -8.88 13.66 13.90
N GLY A 47 -8.72 14.98 13.82
CA GLY A 47 -7.81 15.74 14.70
C GLY A 47 -6.33 15.61 14.34
N ILE A 48 -6.00 14.98 13.21
CA ILE A 48 -4.63 14.78 12.70
C ILE A 48 -3.95 16.12 12.31
N GLY A 49 -4.74 17.18 12.09
CA GLY A 49 -4.23 18.53 11.78
C GLY A 49 -3.73 18.72 10.34
N ARG A 50 -3.80 17.68 9.50
CA ARG A 50 -3.56 17.76 8.05
C ARG A 50 -4.43 16.78 7.28
N ARG A 51 -4.74 17.10 6.02
CA ARG A 51 -5.31 16.15 5.05
C ARG A 51 -4.25 15.18 4.52
N GLU A 52 -4.71 14.10 3.92
CA GLU A 52 -3.89 13.23 3.09
C GLU A 52 -3.37 13.99 1.87
N THR A 53 -2.14 13.68 1.48
CA THR A 53 -1.41 14.30 0.37
C THR A 53 -1.12 13.34 -0.76
N LEU A 54 -1.18 12.03 -0.52
CA LEU A 54 -1.10 11.03 -1.57
C LEU A 54 -2.43 10.97 -2.33
N ALA A 55 -2.36 11.18 -3.64
CA ALA A 55 -3.51 11.11 -4.54
C ALA A 55 -3.08 10.84 -5.98
N ASP A 56 -4.05 10.46 -6.80
CA ASP A 56 -3.88 10.24 -8.25
C ASP A 56 -3.43 11.50 -9.00
N ALA A 57 -3.73 12.69 -8.46
CA ALA A 57 -3.35 13.97 -9.02
C ALA A 57 -2.83 14.92 -7.93
N LEU A 58 -1.95 15.83 -8.32
CA LEU A 58 -1.49 16.90 -7.44
C LEU A 58 -2.69 17.78 -7.05
N SER A 59 -2.97 17.82 -5.75
CA SER A 59 -4.02 18.68 -5.22
C SER A 59 -3.49 20.10 -4.96
N PRO A 60 -4.20 21.15 -5.42
CA PRO A 60 -3.88 22.54 -5.11
C PRO A 60 -4.35 22.96 -3.70
N ILE A 61 -5.04 22.08 -2.97
CA ILE A 61 -5.63 22.40 -1.67
C ILE A 61 -4.53 22.38 -0.60
N PRO A 62 -4.38 23.45 0.21
CA PRO A 62 -3.46 23.47 1.34
C PRO A 62 -3.64 22.27 2.29
N THR A 63 -2.57 21.83 2.96
CA THR A 63 -2.62 20.63 3.81
C THR A 63 -3.46 20.80 5.07
N ASP A 64 -3.68 22.03 5.51
CA ASP A 64 -4.54 22.40 6.64
C ASP A 64 -6.02 22.57 6.26
N ARG A 65 -6.37 22.28 5.00
CA ARG A 65 -7.75 22.36 4.49
C ARG A 65 -8.22 21.03 3.94
N ARG A 66 -9.53 20.82 4.05
CA ARG A 66 -10.19 19.60 3.59
C ARG A 66 -10.17 19.56 2.06
N ASP A 67 -9.79 18.43 1.50
CA ASP A 67 -9.82 18.17 0.07
C ASP A 67 -10.84 17.06 -0.24
N LEU A 68 -12.04 17.47 -0.59
CA LEU A 68 -13.14 16.56 -0.90
C LEU A 68 -12.89 15.71 -2.15
N ALA A 69 -12.07 16.21 -3.09
CA ALA A 69 -11.74 15.43 -4.28
C ALA A 69 -10.79 14.28 -3.90
N ASN A 70 -9.81 14.54 -3.03
CA ASN A 70 -8.92 13.53 -2.48
C ASN A 70 -9.69 12.52 -1.63
N GLU A 71 -10.58 12.95 -0.74
CA GLU A 71 -11.41 12.04 0.07
C GLU A 71 -12.31 11.16 -0.83
N SER A 72 -12.98 11.75 -1.82
CA SER A 72 -13.81 10.99 -2.76
C SER A 72 -13.02 9.94 -3.56
N MET A 73 -11.74 10.19 -3.81
CA MET A 73 -10.84 9.22 -4.45
C MET A 73 -10.60 8.00 -3.54
N TYR A 74 -10.28 8.21 -2.26
CA TYR A 74 -10.17 7.12 -1.28
C TYR A 74 -11.50 6.38 -1.12
N GLU A 75 -12.62 7.10 -1.01
CA GLU A 75 -13.94 6.48 -0.90
C GLU A 75 -14.26 5.54 -2.08
N TYR A 76 -13.75 5.81 -3.28
CA TYR A 76 -13.95 4.91 -4.42
C TYR A 76 -13.36 3.52 -4.17
N GLY A 77 -12.18 3.43 -3.54
CA GLY A 77 -11.52 2.16 -3.24
C GLY A 77 -12.39 1.25 -2.37
N SER A 78 -12.89 1.78 -1.25
CA SER A 78 -13.77 1.03 -0.34
C SER A 78 -15.18 0.78 -0.89
N ARG A 79 -15.75 1.74 -1.63
CA ARG A 79 -17.13 1.64 -2.15
C ARG A 79 -17.24 0.77 -3.39
N ALA A 80 -16.23 0.77 -4.27
CA ALA A 80 -16.32 0.14 -5.59
C ALA A 80 -15.08 -0.66 -5.98
N GLY A 81 -13.88 -0.14 -5.69
CA GLY A 81 -12.59 -0.73 -6.09
C GLY A 81 -12.39 -2.14 -5.55
N VAL A 82 -12.48 -2.32 -4.23
CA VAL A 82 -12.23 -3.60 -3.55
C VAL A 82 -13.13 -4.72 -4.07
N TRP A 83 -14.39 -4.42 -4.33
CA TRP A 83 -15.35 -5.41 -4.85
C TRP A 83 -15.02 -5.84 -6.29
N ARG A 84 -14.42 -4.95 -7.09
CA ARG A 84 -13.96 -5.30 -8.43
C ARG A 84 -12.78 -6.26 -8.36
N PHE A 85 -11.84 -6.07 -7.44
CA PHE A 85 -10.73 -7.01 -7.23
C PHE A 85 -11.23 -8.38 -6.80
N PHE A 86 -12.14 -8.46 -5.81
CA PHE A 86 -12.69 -9.74 -5.40
C PHE A 86 -13.38 -10.51 -6.54
N ARG A 87 -14.11 -9.81 -7.42
CA ARG A 87 -14.70 -10.44 -8.62
C ARG A 87 -13.65 -10.95 -9.60
N ILE A 88 -12.54 -10.25 -9.78
CA ILE A 88 -11.44 -10.68 -10.67
C ILE A 88 -10.74 -11.90 -10.07
N PHE A 89 -10.42 -11.89 -8.77
CA PHE A 89 -9.80 -13.04 -8.13
C PHE A 89 -10.71 -14.26 -8.17
N ALA A 90 -12.00 -14.12 -7.84
CA ALA A 90 -12.98 -15.20 -7.95
C ALA A 90 -13.08 -15.78 -9.38
N LYS A 91 -12.83 -14.97 -10.41
CA LYS A 91 -12.84 -15.41 -11.81
C LYS A 91 -11.59 -16.23 -12.21
N TYR A 92 -10.43 -15.94 -11.62
CA TYR A 92 -9.14 -16.52 -12.01
C TYR A 92 -8.51 -17.38 -10.89
N GLN A 93 -9.34 -17.97 -10.02
CA GLN A 93 -8.89 -18.99 -9.06
C GLN A 93 -8.53 -20.30 -9.74
#